data_AF-A0A1M7S9K6-F1
#
_entry.id   AF-A0A1M7S9K6-F1
#
_cell.length_a   1.000
_cell.length_b   1.000
_cell.length_c   1.000
_cell.angle_alpha   90.00
_cell.angle_beta   90.00
_cell.angle_gamma   90.00
#
_symmetry.space_group_name_H-M   'P 1'
#
loop_
_entity.id
_entity.type
_entity.pdbx_description
1 polymer ?
#
loop_
_entity_poly.entity_id
_entity_poly.type
_entity_poly.pdbx_seq_one_letter_code
_entity_poly.pdbx_strand_id
1 'polypeptide(L)'
;MKNANNHSLPRLVRNAQSLWDDAATMPCSLGCVTCVDRPICGGVHNGASFFDCGDYCRCKDKDTCDLVCRVKPKQFVERLREVGGLEFVNVPRAQVVPIEALPPMVPLIDHATARVGTLNSPIVALPLYTLLDIDAGTLRYPDRAALSQKFGIDPNARLVVSGVARDRKIERYWAAKDRPAMLQQLAALDIALITPPNFSVLTDVPRTDNLHAMKRILVATIEMMQAGLPTALHPNARTERDYERWGKLIAQRPEIQYLAFEFATGAGRGERLDWHVAQLTALAARVPQPLGLVVRGGMRALEPLRAAFASVTMIDTDAFTKTRCRQEAQFRHDGKLVWHKHPTPPGAPIDALLQQNVAALHSHHIILARTHAEKRRGAASEGFRAPNRADRQAREG
;
A
#
# COMPACT_ATOMS: atom_id res chain seq x y z
N MET A 1 -4.48 4.35 28.77
CA MET A 1 -5.82 3.69 28.64
C MET A 1 -6.55 4.32 27.47
N LYS A 2 -7.13 3.51 26.58
CA LYS A 2 -7.74 3.94 25.31
C LYS A 2 -9.25 4.10 25.47
N ASN A 3 -9.75 5.33 25.47
CA ASN A 3 -11.11 5.60 24.99
C ASN A 3 -10.99 5.98 23.52
N ALA A 4 -11.03 4.97 22.65
CA ALA A 4 -11.27 5.17 21.22
C ALA A 4 -12.77 5.46 21.03
N ASN A 5 -13.23 6.61 21.55
CA ASN A 5 -14.44 7.21 21.03
C ASN A 5 -14.08 7.79 19.68
N ASN A 6 -14.39 7.02 18.65
CA ASN A 6 -14.48 7.45 17.28
C ASN A 6 -15.64 8.46 17.18
N HIS A 7 -15.53 9.60 17.84
CA HIS A 7 -16.39 10.74 17.59
C HIS A 7 -15.91 11.30 16.26
N SER A 8 -16.56 10.81 15.19
CA SER A 8 -16.53 11.46 13.89
C SER A 8 -16.67 12.96 14.12
N LEU A 9 -15.63 13.73 13.79
CA LEU A 9 -15.76 15.17 13.66
C LEU A 9 -17.02 15.41 12.80
N PRO A 10 -17.91 16.36 13.17
CA PRO A 10 -19.06 16.68 12.34
C PRO A 10 -18.57 16.89 10.91
N ARG A 11 -19.15 16.17 9.92
CA ARG A 11 -18.81 16.35 8.50
C ARG A 11 -19.16 17.78 8.10
N LEU A 12 -18.19 18.68 8.23
CA LEU A 12 -18.32 20.08 7.86
C LEU A 12 -18.36 20.25 6.34
N VAL A 13 -17.70 19.33 5.63
CA VAL A 13 -17.67 19.35 4.17
C VAL A 13 -18.71 18.36 3.65
N ARG A 14 -19.74 18.89 2.99
CA ARG A 14 -20.82 18.10 2.38
C ARG A 14 -20.30 17.12 1.33
N ASN A 15 -19.20 17.49 0.65
CA ASN A 15 -18.52 16.66 -0.34
C ASN A 15 -17.07 16.37 0.06
N ALA A 16 -16.76 15.15 0.51
CA ALA A 16 -15.40 14.75 0.88
C ALA A 16 -14.39 14.88 -0.28
N GLN A 17 -14.85 14.86 -1.53
CA GLN A 17 -13.99 15.03 -2.72
C GLN A 17 -13.47 16.47 -2.83
N SER A 18 -14.16 17.48 -2.29
CA SER A 18 -13.66 18.85 -2.33
C SER A 18 -12.42 19.07 -1.46
N LEU A 19 -12.03 18.07 -0.66
CA LEU A 19 -10.80 18.06 0.14
C LEU A 19 -9.61 17.41 -0.59
N TRP A 20 -9.84 16.83 -1.76
CA TRP A 20 -8.79 16.26 -2.60
C TRP A 20 -7.92 17.39 -3.16
N ASP A 21 -6.61 17.18 -3.11
CA ASP A 21 -5.66 18.11 -3.69
C ASP A 21 -5.68 17.98 -5.22
N ASP A 22 -5.85 19.11 -5.89
CA ASP A 22 -5.86 19.27 -7.34
C ASP A 22 -5.18 20.61 -7.70
N ALA A 23 -3.86 20.58 -7.78
CA ALA A 23 -3.05 21.73 -8.15
C ALA A 23 -3.20 22.16 -9.62
N ALA A 24 -3.82 21.31 -10.46
CA ALA A 24 -4.04 21.64 -11.87
C ALA A 24 -5.23 22.57 -12.07
N THR A 25 -6.27 22.44 -11.23
CA THR A 25 -7.50 23.22 -11.36
C THR A 25 -7.70 24.24 -10.24
N MET A 26 -7.06 24.06 -9.09
CA MET A 26 -7.28 24.90 -7.91
C MET A 26 -6.04 25.74 -7.55
N PRO A 27 -6.21 27.03 -7.21
CA PRO A 27 -5.10 27.83 -6.71
C PRO A 27 -4.65 27.33 -5.34
N CYS A 28 -3.38 27.60 -5.02
CA CYS A 28 -2.84 27.31 -3.69
C CYS A 28 -3.57 28.16 -2.64
N SER A 29 -3.94 27.56 -1.50
CA SER A 29 -4.57 28.29 -0.40
C SER A 29 -3.67 29.45 0.07
N LEU A 30 -4.27 30.61 0.36
CA LEU A 30 -3.54 31.86 0.64
C LEU A 30 -2.55 31.72 1.80
N GLY A 31 -2.94 31.06 2.90
CA GLY A 31 -2.07 30.85 4.05
C GLY A 31 -0.92 29.87 3.80
N CYS A 32 -0.93 29.13 2.69
CA CYS A 32 0.21 28.30 2.29
C CYS A 32 1.37 29.14 1.73
N VAL A 33 1.12 30.31 1.16
CA VAL A 33 2.12 31.09 0.38
C VAL A 33 3.38 31.37 1.19
N THR A 34 3.23 31.74 2.46
CA THR A 34 4.32 32.06 3.41
C THR A 34 4.60 30.93 4.41
N CYS A 35 3.97 29.77 4.25
CA CYS A 35 4.13 28.65 5.17
C CYS A 35 5.54 28.06 5.07
N VAL A 36 6.20 27.88 6.22
CA VAL A 36 7.54 27.27 6.32
C VAL A 36 7.61 25.84 5.77
N ASP A 37 6.50 25.10 5.83
CA ASP A 37 6.43 23.71 5.34
C ASP A 37 6.05 23.64 3.86
N ARG A 38 5.70 24.74 3.18
CA ARG A 38 5.31 24.76 1.76
C ARG A 38 6.35 24.13 0.84
N PRO A 39 7.67 24.36 0.99
CA PRO A 39 8.68 23.70 0.16
C PRO A 39 8.60 22.16 0.23
N ILE A 40 8.12 21.64 1.36
CA ILE A 40 7.99 20.22 1.65
C ILE A 40 6.63 19.69 1.20
N CYS A 41 5.53 20.32 1.61
CA CYS A 41 4.19 19.78 1.39
C CYS A 41 3.57 20.15 0.03
N GLY A 42 4.10 21.19 -0.63
CA GLY A 42 3.60 21.74 -1.90
C GLY A 42 2.50 22.80 -1.73
N GLY A 43 2.00 23.00 -0.51
CA GLY A 43 0.76 23.75 -0.26
C GLY A 43 -0.47 22.85 -0.37
N VAL A 44 -1.66 23.44 -0.30
CA VAL A 44 -2.93 22.75 -0.50
C VAL A 44 -3.72 23.45 -1.61
N HIS A 45 -4.31 22.67 -2.50
CA HIS A 45 -5.03 23.13 -3.68
C HIS A 45 -6.36 22.38 -3.74
N ASN A 46 -7.41 22.86 -3.09
CA ASN A 46 -8.69 22.15 -3.13
C ASN A 46 -9.89 23.09 -3.06
N GLY A 47 -11.09 22.52 -3.27
CA GLY A 47 -12.35 23.26 -3.35
C GLY A 47 -13.04 23.56 -2.03
N ALA A 48 -12.45 23.19 -0.90
CA ALA A 48 -12.95 23.64 0.38
C ALA A 48 -12.48 25.08 0.65
N SER A 49 -13.40 25.97 1.00
CA SER A 49 -13.09 27.34 1.40
C SER A 49 -12.38 27.35 2.76
N PHE A 50 -11.05 27.43 2.77
CA PHE A 50 -10.23 27.61 3.99
C PHE A 50 -8.96 28.41 3.69
N PHE A 51 -8.31 28.96 4.73
CA PHE A 51 -7.13 29.81 4.59
C PHE A 51 -5.83 29.00 4.43
N ASP A 52 -5.60 28.03 5.31
CA ASP A 52 -4.54 27.02 5.20
C ASP A 52 -4.89 25.70 5.92
N CYS A 53 -3.99 24.71 5.86
CA CYS A 53 -4.24 23.40 6.47
C CYS A 53 -4.35 23.42 8.02
N GLY A 54 -3.95 24.52 8.67
CA GLY A 54 -4.17 24.76 10.09
C GLY A 54 -5.64 24.87 10.44
N ASP A 55 -6.50 25.24 9.49
CA ASP A 55 -7.95 25.17 9.65
C ASP A 55 -8.44 23.76 9.90
N TYR A 56 -7.67 22.70 9.61
CA TYR A 56 -8.04 21.32 9.96
C TYR A 56 -7.64 20.91 11.38
N CYS A 57 -7.01 21.78 12.16
CA CYS A 57 -6.66 21.52 13.55
C CYS A 57 -7.85 21.65 14.51
N ARG A 58 -8.93 20.89 14.28
CA ARG A 58 -10.25 21.07 14.91
C ARG A 58 -10.53 20.09 16.06
N CYS A 59 -9.52 19.83 16.87
CA CYS A 59 -9.68 18.94 18.01
C CYS A 59 -10.58 19.56 19.08
N LYS A 60 -11.68 18.87 19.42
CA LYS A 60 -12.61 19.31 20.48
C LYS A 60 -11.94 19.36 21.84
N ASP A 61 -11.18 18.32 22.15
CA ASP A 61 -10.36 18.22 23.35
C ASP A 61 -8.88 18.27 22.96
N LYS A 62 -8.16 19.25 23.52
CA LYS A 62 -6.74 19.46 23.24
C LYS A 62 -5.84 18.50 24.00
N ASP A 63 -6.32 17.87 25.07
CA ASP A 63 -5.51 16.96 25.87
C ASP A 63 -5.48 15.55 25.27
N THR A 64 -6.52 15.17 24.53
CA THR A 64 -6.65 13.83 23.90
C THR A 64 -6.44 13.82 22.38
N CYS A 65 -6.16 14.97 21.77
CA CYS A 65 -6.04 15.03 20.31
C CYS A 65 -4.65 14.67 19.80
N ASP A 66 -4.63 13.72 18.87
CA ASP A 66 -3.42 13.13 18.30
C ASP A 66 -2.94 13.80 17.00
N LEU A 67 -3.65 14.81 16.48
CA LEU A 67 -3.23 15.52 15.27
C LEU A 67 -1.90 16.22 15.47
N VAL A 68 -0.98 16.04 14.51
CA VAL A 68 0.29 16.77 14.50
C VAL A 68 0.02 18.20 14.01
N CYS A 69 -0.30 19.10 14.94
CA CYS A 69 -0.67 20.48 14.62
C CYS A 69 0.07 21.53 15.46
N ARG A 70 0.44 22.63 14.79
CA ARG A 70 1.11 23.81 15.38
C ARG A 70 0.30 24.55 16.45
N VAL A 71 -1.04 24.40 16.49
CA VAL A 71 -1.88 24.98 17.57
C VAL A 71 -1.60 24.36 18.95
N LYS A 72 -0.80 23.29 19.01
CA LYS A 72 -0.30 22.66 20.23
C LYS A 72 1.22 22.57 20.20
N PRO A 73 1.94 23.68 20.46
CA PRO A 73 3.37 23.78 20.19
C PRO A 73 4.21 22.71 20.90
N LYS A 74 3.89 22.37 22.15
CA LYS A 74 4.62 21.33 22.90
C LYS A 74 4.47 19.95 22.24
N GLN A 75 3.24 19.50 22.02
CA GLN A 75 2.97 18.20 21.37
C GLN A 75 3.51 18.18 19.94
N PHE A 76 3.37 19.27 19.19
CA PHE A 76 3.93 19.38 17.84
C PHE A 76 5.45 19.15 17.83
N VAL A 77 6.19 19.81 18.74
CA VAL A 77 7.64 19.62 18.88
C VAL A 77 7.98 18.19 19.29
N GLU A 78 7.22 17.58 20.20
CA GLU A 78 7.40 16.17 20.60
C GLU A 78 7.23 15.22 19.39
N ARG A 79 6.19 15.42 18.58
CA ARG A 79 5.95 14.65 17.34
C ARG A 79 7.05 14.86 16.29
N LEU A 80 7.58 16.08 16.17
CA LEU A 80 8.73 16.30 15.29
C LEU A 80 9.98 15.60 15.79
N ARG A 81 10.26 15.61 17.09
CA ARG A 81 11.40 14.89 17.67
C ARG A 81 11.26 13.38 17.50
N GLU A 82 10.06 12.85 17.69
CA GLU A 82 9.72 11.43 17.54
C GLU A 82 10.18 10.84 16.20
N VAL A 83 10.08 11.61 15.12
CA VAL A 83 10.48 11.17 13.77
C VAL A 83 11.73 11.87 13.22
N GLY A 84 12.36 12.75 14.01
CA GLY A 84 13.51 13.55 13.57
C GLY A 84 13.17 14.63 12.54
N GLY A 85 11.97 15.20 12.55
CA GLY A 85 11.50 16.20 11.59
C GLY A 85 10.79 15.61 10.37
N LEU A 86 10.20 16.49 9.54
CA LEU A 86 9.30 16.10 8.44
C LEU A 86 10.00 15.76 7.12
N GLU A 87 11.31 16.02 7.04
CA GLU A 87 12.11 15.73 5.84
C GLU A 87 12.59 14.29 5.80
N PHE A 88 12.80 13.73 4.61
CA PHE A 88 13.32 12.35 4.49
C PHE A 88 14.83 12.24 4.64
N VAL A 89 15.56 13.35 4.46
CA VAL A 89 17.03 13.37 4.31
C VAL A 89 17.80 12.72 5.46
N ASN A 90 17.28 12.83 6.69
CA ASN A 90 17.94 12.30 7.88
C ASN A 90 17.47 10.91 8.29
N VAL A 91 16.66 10.20 7.48
CA VAL A 91 16.49 8.75 7.70
C VAL A 91 17.78 8.06 7.23
N PRO A 92 18.38 7.18 8.06
CA PRO A 92 19.60 6.47 7.67
C PRO A 92 19.38 5.60 6.43
N ARG A 93 20.49 5.17 5.81
CA ARG A 93 20.45 4.16 4.75
C ARG A 93 20.38 2.76 5.36
N ALA A 94 19.95 1.82 4.55
CA ALA A 94 20.05 0.40 4.83
C ALA A 94 20.89 -0.29 3.75
N GLN A 95 21.34 -1.51 4.04
CA GLN A 95 21.92 -2.37 3.01
C GLN A 95 20.86 -2.82 2.01
N VAL A 96 21.28 -3.08 0.79
CA VAL A 96 20.42 -3.70 -0.23
C VAL A 96 20.17 -5.15 0.20
N VAL A 97 18.90 -5.49 0.46
CA VAL A 97 18.48 -6.88 0.66
C VAL A 97 17.81 -7.35 -0.63
N PRO A 98 18.36 -8.36 -1.34
CA PRO A 98 17.77 -8.84 -2.58
C PRO A 98 16.33 -9.34 -2.39
N ILE A 99 15.46 -9.00 -3.33
CA ILE A 99 14.09 -9.51 -3.37
C ILE A 99 13.97 -10.45 -4.56
N GLU A 100 13.75 -11.73 -4.27
CA GLU A 100 13.47 -12.74 -5.29
C GLU A 100 12.16 -12.44 -6.03
N ALA A 101 12.09 -12.88 -7.30
CA ALA A 101 10.90 -12.70 -8.12
C ALA A 101 9.64 -13.27 -7.43
N LEU A 102 8.57 -12.47 -7.48
CA LEU A 102 7.25 -12.83 -6.94
C LEU A 102 6.31 -13.17 -8.11
N PRO A 103 5.36 -14.11 -7.92
CA PRO A 103 4.38 -14.42 -8.95
C PRO A 103 3.39 -13.25 -9.15
N PRO A 104 2.59 -13.25 -10.23
CA PRO A 104 1.61 -12.20 -10.48
C PRO A 104 0.53 -12.03 -9.39
N MET A 105 0.30 -13.05 -8.56
CA MET A 105 -0.63 -13.04 -7.44
C MET A 105 -0.12 -13.92 -6.29
N VAL A 106 -0.32 -13.46 -5.06
CA VAL A 106 -0.04 -14.18 -3.82
C VAL A 106 -1.32 -14.15 -2.96
N PRO A 107 -1.87 -15.31 -2.54
CA PRO A 107 -3.07 -15.36 -1.72
C PRO A 107 -2.78 -14.93 -0.28
N LEU A 108 -3.58 -14.01 0.26
CA LEU A 108 -3.53 -13.60 1.65
C LEU A 108 -4.42 -14.48 2.53
N ILE A 109 -3.83 -15.10 3.54
CA ILE A 109 -4.50 -15.98 4.49
C ILE A 109 -4.55 -15.31 5.86
N ASP A 110 -5.74 -14.91 6.29
CA ASP A 110 -5.89 -14.22 7.59
C ASP A 110 -5.83 -15.18 8.79
N HIS A 111 -6.36 -16.41 8.64
CA HIS A 111 -6.43 -17.42 9.70
C HIS A 111 -6.85 -18.81 9.14
N ALA A 112 -6.74 -19.86 9.97
CA ALA A 112 -7.15 -21.23 9.61
C ALA A 112 -8.59 -21.61 10.03
N THR A 113 -9.42 -20.69 10.50
CA THR A 113 -10.81 -21.02 10.91
C THR A 113 -11.60 -21.74 9.80
N ALA A 114 -12.33 -22.80 10.18
CA ALA A 114 -13.09 -23.69 9.29
C ALA A 114 -12.24 -24.49 8.29
N ARG A 115 -10.93 -24.54 8.49
CA ARG A 115 -9.98 -25.34 7.74
C ARG A 115 -9.37 -26.39 8.65
N VAL A 116 -9.08 -27.56 8.11
CA VAL A 116 -8.41 -28.66 8.82
C VAL A 116 -7.13 -29.11 8.14
N GLY A 117 -6.94 -28.71 6.87
CA GLY A 117 -5.81 -29.11 6.05
C GLY A 117 -4.83 -27.97 5.77
N THR A 118 -3.75 -28.36 5.10
CA THR A 118 -2.72 -27.46 4.63
C THR A 118 -3.09 -26.91 3.25
N LEU A 119 -2.99 -25.59 3.07
CA LEU A 119 -3.09 -24.96 1.76
C LEU A 119 -1.81 -25.26 0.97
N ASN A 120 -1.95 -25.96 -0.15
CA ASN A 120 -0.83 -26.23 -1.04
C ASN A 120 -0.65 -25.04 -2.00
N SER A 121 0.13 -24.06 -1.56
CA SER A 121 0.54 -22.90 -2.36
C SER A 121 2.02 -22.64 -2.12
N PRO A 122 2.86 -22.48 -3.18
CA PRO A 122 4.30 -22.29 -3.03
C PRO A 122 4.67 -20.95 -2.41
N ILE A 123 3.71 -20.03 -2.30
CA ILE A 123 3.86 -18.74 -1.65
C ILE A 123 2.51 -18.30 -1.06
N VAL A 124 2.54 -17.66 0.10
CA VAL A 124 1.33 -17.11 0.75
C VAL A 124 1.65 -15.76 1.39
N ALA A 125 0.64 -14.91 1.52
CA ALA A 125 0.73 -13.66 2.26
C ALA A 125 0.05 -13.79 3.62
N LEU A 126 0.68 -13.24 4.67
CA LEU A 126 0.13 -13.18 6.02
C LEU A 126 0.06 -11.72 6.52
N PRO A 127 -0.95 -11.33 7.31
CA PRO A 127 -0.97 -10.01 7.94
C PRO A 127 0.15 -9.86 8.99
N LEU A 128 0.94 -8.78 8.93
CA LEU A 128 2.01 -8.52 9.91
C LEU A 128 1.51 -8.63 11.35
N TYR A 129 0.39 -7.99 11.65
CA TYR A 129 -0.13 -7.88 13.01
C TYR A 129 -0.73 -9.18 13.58
N THR A 130 -0.89 -10.23 12.77
CA THR A 130 -1.23 -11.55 13.29
C THR A 130 0.01 -12.34 13.69
N LEU A 131 1.20 -11.89 13.28
CA LEU A 131 2.48 -12.48 13.67
C LEU A 131 3.04 -11.85 14.96
N LEU A 132 2.67 -10.60 15.26
CA LEU A 132 3.25 -9.83 16.35
C LEU A 132 2.45 -9.94 17.66
N ASP A 133 3.15 -10.16 18.76
CA ASP A 133 2.73 -9.78 20.10
C ASP A 133 3.35 -8.42 20.47
N ILE A 134 2.62 -7.36 20.12
CA ILE A 134 3.11 -5.98 20.26
C ILE A 134 3.33 -5.58 21.72
N ASP A 135 2.52 -6.11 22.65
CA ASP A 135 2.64 -5.75 24.06
C ASP A 135 3.86 -6.41 24.70
N ALA A 136 4.16 -7.65 24.29
CA ALA A 136 5.36 -8.37 24.69
C ALA A 136 6.62 -7.91 23.93
N GLY A 137 6.47 -7.27 22.76
CA GLY A 137 7.60 -6.93 21.90
C GLY A 137 8.22 -8.16 21.21
N THR A 138 7.41 -9.18 20.91
CA THR A 138 7.86 -10.45 20.34
C THR A 138 6.97 -10.92 19.19
N LEU A 139 7.30 -12.05 18.59
CA LEU A 139 6.37 -12.82 17.78
C LEU A 139 5.40 -13.64 18.62
N ARG A 140 4.23 -13.91 18.06
CA ARG A 140 3.23 -14.85 18.61
C ARG A 140 3.61 -16.30 18.39
N TYR A 141 4.48 -16.55 17.43
CA TYR A 141 4.91 -17.89 17.02
C TYR A 141 6.42 -17.97 17.20
N PRO A 142 6.93 -18.99 17.90
CA PRO A 142 8.36 -19.09 18.22
C PRO A 142 9.21 -19.37 16.99
N ASP A 143 8.64 -20.06 15.99
CA ASP A 143 9.36 -20.50 14.80
C ASP A 143 8.43 -20.63 13.60
N ARG A 144 9.04 -21.03 12.49
CA ARG A 144 8.37 -21.21 11.20
C ARG A 144 7.37 -22.36 11.20
N ALA A 145 7.65 -23.46 11.90
CA ALA A 145 6.78 -24.63 11.94
C ALA A 145 5.48 -24.32 12.69
N ALA A 146 5.58 -23.68 13.85
CA ALA A 146 4.44 -23.25 14.66
C ALA A 146 3.56 -22.24 13.92
N LEU A 147 4.16 -21.29 13.20
CA LEU A 147 3.45 -20.37 12.32
C LEU A 147 2.70 -21.13 11.23
N SER A 148 3.39 -22.03 10.53
CA SER A 148 2.81 -22.76 9.39
C SER A 148 1.64 -23.65 9.82
N GLN A 149 1.78 -24.35 10.95
CA GLN A 149 0.71 -25.11 11.58
C GLN A 149 -0.49 -24.22 11.94
N LYS A 150 -0.25 -23.04 12.52
CA LYS A 150 -1.33 -22.14 12.95
C LYS A 150 -2.18 -21.61 11.79
N PHE A 151 -1.55 -21.30 10.66
CA PHE A 151 -2.24 -20.80 9.46
C PHE A 151 -2.68 -21.91 8.49
N GLY A 152 -2.29 -23.16 8.76
CA GLY A 152 -2.53 -24.30 7.89
C GLY A 152 -1.85 -24.08 6.52
N ILE A 153 -0.62 -23.62 6.48
CA ILE A 153 0.12 -23.38 5.23
C ILE A 153 1.29 -24.34 5.13
N ASP A 154 1.74 -24.60 3.91
CA ASP A 154 2.94 -25.41 3.70
C ASP A 154 4.14 -24.77 4.41
N PRO A 155 4.87 -25.49 5.29
CA PRO A 155 6.05 -24.95 5.97
C PRO A 155 7.12 -24.44 5.02
N ASN A 156 7.20 -24.97 3.79
CA ASN A 156 8.16 -24.58 2.76
C ASN A 156 7.65 -23.46 1.83
N ALA A 157 6.40 -23.00 1.97
CA ALA A 157 5.88 -21.91 1.14
C ALA A 157 6.67 -20.63 1.36
N ARG A 158 7.03 -19.86 0.33
CA ARG A 158 7.60 -18.51 0.55
C ARG A 158 6.59 -17.62 1.30
N LEU A 159 7.07 -16.73 2.16
CA LEU A 159 6.19 -15.84 2.92
C LEU A 159 6.27 -14.40 2.44
N VAL A 160 5.11 -13.83 2.13
CA VAL A 160 4.91 -12.38 2.03
C VAL A 160 4.22 -11.89 3.31
N VAL A 161 4.68 -10.81 3.90
CA VAL A 161 4.07 -10.23 5.11
C VAL A 161 3.51 -8.85 4.79
N SER A 162 2.19 -8.68 4.93
CA SER A 162 1.52 -7.41 4.63
C SER A 162 1.35 -6.58 5.90
N GLY A 163 2.00 -5.41 5.93
CA GLY A 163 1.83 -4.37 6.95
C GLY A 163 0.55 -3.54 6.83
N VAL A 164 -0.36 -3.88 5.92
CA VAL A 164 -1.64 -3.17 5.79
C VAL A 164 -2.60 -3.57 6.92
N ALA A 165 -3.08 -2.60 7.69
CA ALA A 165 -4.10 -2.84 8.71
C ALA A 165 -4.93 -1.59 9.06
N ARG A 166 -5.83 -1.74 10.03
CA ARG A 166 -6.53 -0.60 10.64
C ARG A 166 -5.57 0.20 11.52
N ASP A 167 -5.75 1.53 11.56
CA ASP A 167 -4.92 2.47 12.31
C ASP A 167 -4.62 2.02 13.75
N ARG A 168 -5.62 1.49 14.48
CA ARG A 168 -5.41 0.99 15.86
C ARG A 168 -4.25 -0.01 15.99
N LYS A 169 -4.03 -0.87 14.98
CA LYS A 169 -2.93 -1.84 14.98
C LYS A 169 -1.61 -1.19 14.55
N ILE A 170 -1.66 -0.32 13.55
CA ILE A 170 -0.51 0.43 13.05
C ILE A 170 0.09 1.33 14.15
N GLU A 171 -0.76 2.08 14.85
CA GLU A 171 -0.35 2.95 15.96
C GLU A 171 0.22 2.17 17.14
N ARG A 172 -0.29 0.96 17.39
CA ARG A 172 0.29 0.07 18.41
C ARG A 172 1.68 -0.40 18.02
N TYR A 173 1.91 -0.78 16.76
CA TYR A 173 3.22 -1.19 16.30
C TYR A 173 4.24 -0.06 16.46
N TRP A 174 3.86 1.17 16.10
CA TRP A 174 4.75 2.32 16.26
C TRP A 174 5.10 2.59 17.73
N ALA A 175 4.13 2.44 18.63
CA ALA A 175 4.33 2.58 20.07
C ALA A 175 4.97 1.34 20.74
N ALA A 176 5.40 0.34 19.98
CA ALA A 176 6.00 -0.86 20.54
C ALA A 176 7.32 -0.55 21.24
N LYS A 177 7.54 -1.15 22.40
CA LYS A 177 8.70 -0.88 23.25
C LYS A 177 10.03 -1.32 22.63
N ASP A 178 10.02 -2.46 21.93
CA ASP A 178 11.22 -3.06 21.34
C ASP A 178 10.93 -3.55 19.91
N ARG A 179 10.86 -2.61 18.97
CA ARG A 179 10.76 -2.93 17.54
C ARG A 179 11.99 -3.68 17.03
N PRO A 180 13.25 -3.33 17.40
CA PRO A 180 14.43 -4.08 16.97
C PRO A 180 14.34 -5.59 17.25
N ALA A 181 13.96 -6.00 18.47
CA ALA A 181 13.83 -7.41 18.80
C ALA A 181 12.74 -8.11 17.98
N MET A 182 11.57 -7.47 17.77
CA MET A 182 10.52 -8.02 16.91
C MET A 182 11.00 -8.20 15.46
N LEU A 183 11.75 -7.24 14.92
CA LEU A 183 12.26 -7.29 13.56
C LEU A 183 13.32 -8.39 13.38
N GLN A 184 14.19 -8.60 14.37
CA GLN A 184 15.13 -9.72 14.38
C GLN A 184 14.41 -11.07 14.37
N GLN A 185 13.35 -11.23 15.16
CA GLN A 185 12.55 -12.46 15.15
C GLN A 185 11.81 -12.65 13.82
N LEU A 186 11.29 -11.58 13.20
CA LEU A 186 10.71 -11.66 11.86
C LEU A 186 11.73 -12.10 10.82
N ALA A 187 12.98 -11.63 10.89
CA ALA A 187 14.04 -12.00 9.96
C ALA A 187 14.33 -13.52 10.02
N ALA A 188 14.20 -14.14 11.19
CA ALA A 188 14.36 -15.59 11.37
C ALA A 188 13.24 -16.44 10.72
N LEU A 189 12.16 -15.84 10.21
CA LEU A 189 11.05 -16.56 9.56
C LEU A 189 11.27 -16.82 8.06
N ASP A 190 12.39 -16.36 7.49
CA ASP A 190 12.70 -16.46 6.06
C ASP A 190 11.59 -15.84 5.18
N ILE A 191 11.35 -14.55 5.39
CA ILE A 191 10.31 -13.78 4.71
C ILE A 191 10.84 -13.35 3.33
N ALA A 192 10.10 -13.71 2.27
CA ALA A 192 10.44 -13.35 0.89
C ALA A 192 10.15 -11.87 0.56
N LEU A 193 9.15 -11.27 1.20
CA LEU A 193 8.89 -9.83 1.15
C LEU A 193 8.05 -9.37 2.35
N ILE A 194 8.38 -8.25 2.97
CA ILE A 194 7.53 -7.56 3.95
C ILE A 194 7.15 -6.15 3.47
N THR A 195 5.94 -5.70 3.79
CA THR A 195 5.54 -4.29 3.65
C THR A 195 5.44 -3.63 5.03
N PRO A 196 5.86 -2.37 5.20
CA PRO A 196 5.76 -1.65 6.46
C PRO A 196 4.30 -1.33 6.81
N PRO A 197 4.02 -0.89 8.05
CA PRO A 197 2.75 -0.26 8.39
C PRO A 197 2.39 0.88 7.43
N ASN A 198 1.18 0.86 6.88
CA ASN A 198 0.71 1.83 5.89
C ASN A 198 0.04 3.05 6.55
N PHE A 199 0.80 3.85 7.32
CA PHE A 199 0.26 5.03 8.04
C PHE A 199 -0.59 5.93 7.13
N SER A 200 -1.81 6.22 7.54
CA SER A 200 -2.83 6.89 6.74
C SER A 200 -2.47 8.36 6.44
N VAL A 201 -2.71 8.79 5.20
CA VAL A 201 -2.61 10.21 4.79
C VAL A 201 -4.01 10.75 4.51
N LEU A 202 -4.63 11.33 5.54
CA LEU A 202 -6.01 11.79 5.50
C LEU A 202 -6.17 13.16 4.85
N THR A 203 -7.34 13.43 4.28
CA THR A 203 -7.65 14.68 3.57
C THR A 203 -8.24 15.77 4.47
N ASP A 204 -8.73 15.41 5.65
CA ASP A 204 -9.38 16.28 6.63
C ASP A 204 -8.49 16.58 7.85
N VAL A 205 -7.18 16.45 7.67
CA VAL A 205 -6.15 16.77 8.68
C VAL A 205 -5.12 17.78 8.15
N PRO A 206 -4.39 18.46 9.05
CA PRO A 206 -3.30 19.35 8.66
C PRO A 206 -2.21 18.62 7.88
N ARG A 207 -1.51 19.31 6.98
CA ARG A 207 -0.45 18.68 6.17
C ARG A 207 0.71 18.16 7.00
N THR A 208 1.02 18.79 8.14
CA THR A 208 2.02 18.31 9.09
C THR A 208 1.72 16.92 9.62
N ASP A 209 0.45 16.54 9.77
CA ASP A 209 0.02 15.20 10.16
C ASP A 209 0.33 14.16 9.08
N ASN A 210 0.00 14.48 7.83
CA ASN A 210 0.34 13.61 6.70
C ASN A 210 1.86 13.46 6.51
N LEU A 211 2.63 14.56 6.60
CA LEU A 211 4.08 14.52 6.48
C LEU A 211 4.71 13.68 7.59
N HIS A 212 4.18 13.76 8.82
CA HIS A 212 4.59 12.91 9.93
C HIS A 212 4.29 11.44 9.64
N ALA A 213 3.08 11.11 9.17
CA ALA A 213 2.72 9.75 8.77
C ALA A 213 3.66 9.18 7.67
N MET A 214 3.94 9.97 6.63
CA MET A 214 4.88 9.60 5.57
C MET A 214 6.29 9.32 6.10
N LYS A 215 6.78 10.16 7.02
CA LYS A 215 8.07 9.97 7.67
C LYS A 215 8.10 8.67 8.49
N ARG A 216 7.03 8.35 9.23
CA ARG A 216 6.91 7.08 9.99
C ARG A 216 6.96 5.85 9.08
N ILE A 217 6.34 5.91 7.90
CA ILE A 217 6.43 4.83 6.92
C ILE A 217 7.90 4.61 6.53
N LEU A 218 8.61 5.69 6.18
CA LEU A 218 10.01 5.59 5.78
C LEU A 218 10.89 5.05 6.91
N VAL A 219 10.71 5.54 8.14
CA VAL A 219 11.44 5.05 9.31
C VAL A 219 11.20 3.55 9.52
N ALA A 220 9.94 3.11 9.54
CA ALA A 220 9.62 1.69 9.70
C ALA A 220 10.18 0.83 8.55
N THR A 221 10.16 1.35 7.32
CA THR A 221 10.75 0.68 6.15
C THR A 221 12.25 0.45 6.35
N ILE A 222 12.98 1.49 6.74
CA ILE A 222 14.44 1.41 6.93
C ILE A 222 14.81 0.54 8.13
N GLU A 223 14.04 0.59 9.22
CA GLU A 223 14.24 -0.34 10.35
C GLU A 223 14.10 -1.81 9.92
N MET A 224 13.09 -2.13 9.10
CA MET A 224 12.91 -3.48 8.55
C MET A 224 14.09 -3.89 7.65
N MET A 225 14.54 -3.01 6.75
CA MET A 225 15.69 -3.28 5.88
C MET A 225 16.99 -3.45 6.67
N GLN A 226 17.20 -2.65 7.72
CA GLN A 226 18.37 -2.75 8.60
C GLN A 226 18.39 -4.05 9.41
N ALA A 227 17.21 -4.61 9.70
CA ALA A 227 17.08 -5.95 10.28
C ALA A 227 17.29 -7.08 9.25
N GLY A 228 17.61 -6.76 7.99
CA GLY A 228 17.85 -7.73 6.93
C GLY A 228 16.58 -8.24 6.22
N LEU A 229 15.42 -7.62 6.44
CA LEU A 229 14.17 -8.03 5.80
C LEU A 229 14.05 -7.49 4.37
N PRO A 230 13.69 -8.33 3.37
CA PRO A 230 13.38 -7.86 2.02
C PRO A 230 12.10 -7.02 2.06
N THR A 231 12.23 -5.69 1.96
CA THR A 231 11.13 -4.76 2.31
C THR A 231 10.68 -3.92 1.12
N ALA A 232 9.37 -3.82 0.90
CA ALA A 232 8.77 -2.91 -0.06
C ALA A 232 8.33 -1.60 0.61
N LEU A 233 8.80 -0.44 0.15
CA LEU A 233 8.38 0.87 0.66
C LEU A 233 6.90 1.12 0.34
N HIS A 234 6.10 1.65 1.27
CA HIS A 234 4.70 2.00 1.01
C HIS A 234 4.49 3.52 0.79
N PRO A 235 4.62 4.08 -0.43
CA PRO A 235 4.59 5.53 -0.67
C PRO A 235 3.17 6.11 -0.59
N ASN A 236 2.59 6.18 0.61
CA ASN A 236 1.35 6.92 0.83
C ASN A 236 1.59 8.40 0.51
N ALA A 237 0.62 9.00 -0.18
CA ALA A 237 0.70 10.36 -0.67
C ALA A 237 -0.70 10.97 -0.74
N ARG A 238 -0.79 12.28 -0.45
CA ARG A 238 -2.01 13.06 -0.59
C ARG A 238 -1.93 13.98 -1.82
N THR A 239 -0.77 14.55 -2.09
CA THR A 239 -0.54 15.52 -3.17
C THR A 239 0.46 15.01 -4.20
N GLU A 240 0.57 15.66 -5.36
CA GLU A 240 1.60 15.34 -6.36
C GLU A 240 3.01 15.58 -5.79
N ARG A 241 3.17 16.63 -4.98
CA ARG A 241 4.42 16.94 -4.29
C ARG A 241 4.89 15.81 -3.39
N ASP A 242 3.98 15.06 -2.77
CA ASP A 242 4.33 13.88 -1.97
C ASP A 242 4.98 12.79 -2.85
N TYR A 243 4.44 12.53 -4.04
CA TYR A 243 5.02 11.60 -5.01
C TYR A 243 6.36 12.08 -5.57
N GLU A 244 6.51 13.38 -5.82
CA GLU A 244 7.82 13.95 -6.21
C GLU A 244 8.88 13.70 -5.15
N ARG A 245 8.53 13.89 -3.87
CA ARG A 245 9.44 13.66 -2.74
C ARG A 245 9.82 12.19 -2.61
N TRP A 246 8.85 11.29 -2.76
CA TRP A 246 9.13 9.85 -2.83
C TRP A 246 10.05 9.52 -3.99
N GLY A 247 9.78 10.02 -5.20
CA GLY A 247 10.63 9.81 -6.37
C GLY A 247 12.07 10.29 -6.17
N LYS A 248 12.27 11.50 -5.63
CA LYS A 248 13.60 12.05 -5.30
C LYS A 248 14.35 11.19 -4.30
N LEU A 249 13.66 10.69 -3.27
CA LEU A 249 14.24 9.78 -2.30
C LEU A 249 14.67 8.47 -2.96
N ILE A 250 13.75 7.81 -3.66
CA ILE A 250 13.97 6.48 -4.27
C ILE A 250 15.09 6.53 -5.29
N ALA A 251 15.17 7.59 -6.11
CA ALA A 251 16.24 7.77 -7.08
C ALA A 251 17.65 7.82 -6.48
N GLN A 252 17.77 8.18 -5.19
CA GLN A 252 19.04 8.23 -4.46
C GLN A 252 19.27 7.00 -3.58
N ARG A 253 18.31 6.07 -3.52
CA ARG A 253 18.24 4.99 -2.51
C ARG A 253 18.09 3.64 -3.22
N PRO A 254 19.19 3.08 -3.77
CA PRO A 254 19.15 1.80 -4.49
C PRO A 254 18.71 0.64 -3.61
N GLU A 255 18.77 0.78 -2.27
CA GLU A 255 18.20 -0.19 -1.34
C GLU A 255 16.66 -0.35 -1.47
N ILE A 256 15.97 0.64 -2.04
CA ILE A 256 14.52 0.59 -2.30
C ILE A 256 14.27 0.02 -3.70
N GLN A 257 14.00 -1.29 -3.75
CA GLN A 257 13.79 -2.05 -4.99
C GLN A 257 12.30 -2.30 -5.31
N TYR A 258 11.46 -2.34 -4.26
CA TYR A 258 10.02 -2.61 -4.38
C TYR A 258 9.20 -1.52 -3.70
N LEU A 259 8.03 -1.24 -4.28
CA LEU A 259 6.98 -0.44 -3.68
C LEU A 259 5.80 -1.32 -3.28
N ALA A 260 5.07 -0.90 -2.25
CA ALA A 260 3.81 -1.47 -1.81
C ALA A 260 2.71 -0.42 -1.91
N PHE A 261 1.55 -0.78 -2.46
CA PHE A 261 0.42 0.15 -2.51
C PHE A 261 -0.92 -0.56 -2.30
N GLU A 262 -1.83 0.11 -1.62
CA GLU A 262 -3.13 -0.44 -1.24
C GLU A 262 -4.27 0.41 -1.81
N PHE A 263 -5.14 -0.23 -2.60
CA PHE A 263 -6.32 0.37 -3.23
C PHE A 263 -7.64 -0.15 -2.63
N ALA A 264 -7.64 -0.91 -1.54
CA ALA A 264 -8.89 -1.39 -0.94
C ALA A 264 -9.59 -0.32 -0.07
N THR A 265 -8.90 0.77 0.27
CA THR A 265 -9.46 1.92 1.02
C THR A 265 -9.64 3.17 0.12
N GLY A 266 -9.56 4.37 0.69
CA GLY A 266 -9.90 5.64 0.02
C GLY A 266 -9.20 5.85 -1.32
N ALA A 267 -7.97 5.33 -1.48
CA ALA A 267 -7.19 5.40 -2.71
C ALA A 267 -7.82 4.65 -3.90
N GLY A 268 -8.67 3.65 -3.67
CA GLY A 268 -9.31 2.87 -4.74
C GLY A 268 -10.66 3.38 -5.23
N ARG A 269 -11.11 4.56 -4.79
CA ARG A 269 -12.47 5.06 -5.06
C ARG A 269 -12.50 6.03 -6.23
N GLY A 270 -13.28 5.69 -7.26
CA GLY A 270 -13.59 6.59 -8.39
C GLY A 270 -12.32 7.13 -9.05
N GLU A 271 -12.35 8.42 -9.42
CA GLU A 271 -11.25 9.15 -10.06
C GLU A 271 -9.96 9.17 -9.23
N ARG A 272 -10.06 8.96 -7.90
CA ARG A 272 -8.88 8.93 -7.04
C ARG A 272 -7.98 7.72 -7.32
N LEU A 273 -8.57 6.61 -7.76
CA LEU A 273 -7.80 5.44 -8.21
C LEU A 273 -6.95 5.81 -9.42
N ASP A 274 -7.57 6.41 -10.44
CA ASP A 274 -6.91 6.76 -11.68
C ASP A 274 -5.79 7.81 -11.43
N TRP A 275 -6.04 8.77 -10.53
CA TRP A 275 -5.01 9.71 -10.08
C TRP A 275 -3.82 9.01 -9.43
N HIS A 276 -4.04 8.12 -8.46
CA HIS A 276 -2.93 7.39 -7.81
C HIS A 276 -2.16 6.51 -8.81
N VAL A 277 -2.86 5.87 -9.75
CA VAL A 277 -2.23 5.09 -10.83
C VAL A 277 -1.34 5.97 -11.72
N ALA A 278 -1.82 7.15 -12.10
CA ALA A 278 -1.04 8.10 -12.88
C ALA A 278 0.20 8.57 -12.11
N GLN A 279 0.05 8.90 -10.82
CA GLN A 279 1.18 9.33 -9.98
C GLN A 279 2.22 8.22 -9.75
N LEU A 280 1.78 6.98 -9.52
CA LEU A 280 2.69 5.83 -9.37
C LEU A 280 3.43 5.53 -10.68
N THR A 281 2.75 5.62 -11.82
CA THR A 281 3.35 5.48 -13.15
C THR A 281 4.40 6.56 -13.40
N ALA A 282 4.08 7.81 -13.09
CA ALA A 282 5.01 8.93 -13.21
C ALA A 282 6.18 8.81 -12.24
N LEU A 283 5.97 8.30 -11.02
CA LEU A 283 7.05 8.00 -10.08
C LEU A 283 8.00 6.95 -10.66
N ALA A 284 7.48 5.83 -11.16
CA ALA A 284 8.30 4.77 -11.76
C ALA A 284 9.13 5.28 -12.93
N ALA A 285 8.58 6.17 -13.77
CA ALA A 285 9.29 6.77 -14.90
C ALA A 285 10.39 7.78 -14.52
N ARG A 286 10.31 8.40 -13.32
CA ARG A 286 11.29 9.39 -12.84
C ARG A 286 12.49 8.77 -12.13
N VAL A 287 12.37 7.53 -11.69
CA VAL A 287 13.41 6.81 -10.94
C VAL A 287 14.32 6.06 -11.93
N PRO A 288 15.65 6.13 -11.79
CA PRO A 288 16.58 5.53 -12.75
C PRO A 288 16.58 4.00 -12.72
N GLN A 289 16.29 3.37 -11.58
CA GLN A 289 16.22 1.92 -11.45
C GLN A 289 14.81 1.36 -11.73
N PRO A 290 14.70 0.16 -12.31
CA PRO A 290 13.43 -0.56 -12.39
C PRO A 290 12.91 -0.89 -10.99
N LEU A 291 11.62 -0.67 -10.76
CA LEU A 291 10.96 -0.97 -9.49
C LEU A 291 9.99 -2.15 -9.64
N GLY A 292 9.98 -3.02 -8.63
CA GLY A 292 8.89 -3.96 -8.41
C GLY A 292 7.73 -3.29 -7.66
N LEU A 293 6.52 -3.81 -7.81
CA LEU A 293 5.34 -3.32 -7.11
C LEU A 293 4.51 -4.47 -6.54
N VAL A 294 4.19 -4.40 -5.25
CA VAL A 294 3.14 -5.23 -4.65
C VAL A 294 1.89 -4.39 -4.41
N VAL A 295 0.76 -4.86 -4.91
CA VAL A 295 -0.52 -4.15 -4.83
C VAL A 295 -1.50 -4.96 -4.00
N ARG A 296 -2.27 -4.31 -3.14
CA ARG A 296 -3.43 -4.92 -2.47
C ARG A 296 -4.71 -4.23 -2.92
N GLY A 297 -5.65 -4.98 -3.50
CA GLY A 297 -6.90 -4.45 -4.05
C GLY A 297 -6.69 -3.68 -5.37
N GLY A 298 -7.77 -3.14 -5.93
CA GLY A 298 -7.68 -2.30 -7.14
C GLY A 298 -7.31 -3.06 -8.42
N MET A 299 -7.94 -4.21 -8.70
CA MET A 299 -7.74 -4.99 -9.93
C MET A 299 -7.68 -4.16 -11.23
N ARG A 300 -8.49 -3.10 -11.33
CA ARG A 300 -8.53 -2.17 -12.48
C ARG A 300 -7.23 -1.40 -12.68
N ALA A 301 -6.43 -1.20 -11.64
CA ALA A 301 -5.15 -0.52 -11.69
C ALA A 301 -4.02 -1.37 -12.31
N LEU A 302 -4.22 -2.70 -12.44
CA LEU A 302 -3.12 -3.61 -12.79
C LEU A 302 -2.57 -3.42 -14.19
N GLU A 303 -3.39 -3.09 -15.19
CA GLU A 303 -2.93 -2.90 -16.57
C GLU A 303 -1.90 -1.76 -16.71
N PRO A 304 -2.23 -0.50 -16.35
CA PRO A 304 -1.26 0.59 -16.42
C PRO A 304 -0.05 0.36 -15.51
N LEU A 305 -0.25 -0.20 -14.31
CA LEU A 305 0.88 -0.46 -13.41
C LEU A 305 1.83 -1.54 -13.95
N ARG A 306 1.34 -2.59 -14.59
CA ARG A 306 2.18 -3.61 -15.25
C ARG A 306 2.93 -3.08 -16.47
N ALA A 307 2.44 -2.00 -17.08
CA ALA A 307 3.19 -1.32 -18.13
C ALA A 307 4.34 -0.47 -17.56
N ALA A 308 4.15 0.11 -16.36
CA ALA A 308 5.10 1.06 -15.75
C ALA A 308 6.18 0.39 -14.89
N PHE A 309 5.86 -0.69 -14.17
CA PHE A 309 6.78 -1.35 -13.24
C PHE A 309 7.43 -2.59 -13.85
N ALA A 310 8.61 -2.97 -13.36
CA ALA A 310 9.34 -4.13 -13.84
C ALA A 310 8.65 -5.45 -13.48
N SER A 311 7.97 -5.48 -12.33
CA SER A 311 7.10 -6.57 -11.91
C SER A 311 5.94 -6.01 -11.09
N VAL A 312 4.76 -6.67 -11.18
CA VAL A 312 3.59 -6.33 -10.36
C VAL A 312 2.95 -7.60 -9.82
N THR A 313 2.89 -7.69 -8.49
CA THR A 313 2.26 -8.80 -7.76
C THR A 313 1.03 -8.31 -7.01
N MET A 314 -0.11 -8.97 -7.21
CA MET A 314 -1.31 -8.72 -6.41
C MET A 314 -1.27 -9.56 -5.12
N ILE A 315 -1.34 -8.92 -3.96
CA ILE A 315 -1.70 -9.57 -2.70
C ILE A 315 -3.23 -9.69 -2.70
N ASP A 316 -3.71 -10.88 -3.05
CA ASP A 316 -5.13 -11.16 -3.19
C ASP A 316 -5.79 -11.47 -1.84
N THR A 317 -6.91 -10.82 -1.57
CA THR A 317 -7.75 -11.12 -0.40
C THR A 317 -9.03 -11.85 -0.76
N ASP A 318 -9.40 -11.89 -2.04
CA ASP A 318 -10.69 -12.39 -2.49
C ASP A 318 -10.75 -13.90 -2.40
N ALA A 319 -9.70 -14.65 -2.77
CA ALA A 319 -9.70 -16.12 -2.65
C ALA A 319 -10.15 -16.54 -1.24
N PHE A 320 -9.47 -16.01 -0.21
CA PHE A 320 -9.77 -16.35 1.17
C PHE A 320 -11.14 -15.83 1.64
N THR A 321 -11.46 -14.56 1.36
CA THR A 321 -12.70 -13.93 1.82
C THR A 321 -13.93 -14.60 1.18
N LYS A 322 -13.87 -14.89 -0.11
CA LYS A 322 -14.95 -15.51 -0.87
C LYS A 322 -15.13 -16.98 -0.52
N THR A 323 -14.06 -17.73 -0.30
CA THR A 323 -14.14 -19.10 0.25
C THR A 323 -14.89 -19.11 1.58
N ARG A 324 -14.59 -18.16 2.49
CA ARG A 324 -15.30 -18.06 3.79
C ARG A 324 -16.79 -17.76 3.64
N CYS A 325 -17.15 -17.04 2.58
CA CYS A 325 -18.55 -16.81 2.19
C CYS A 325 -19.16 -17.98 1.40
N ARG A 326 -18.48 -19.13 1.32
CA ARG A 326 -18.89 -20.30 0.54
C ARG A 326 -19.17 -19.94 -0.91
N GLN A 327 -18.25 -19.18 -1.51
CA GLN A 327 -18.28 -18.83 -2.92
C GLN A 327 -17.10 -19.48 -3.64
N GLU A 328 -17.37 -20.02 -4.82
CA GLU A 328 -16.38 -20.63 -5.70
C GLU A 328 -16.08 -19.68 -6.88
N ALA A 329 -14.80 -19.54 -7.20
CA ALA A 329 -14.32 -18.86 -8.39
C ALA A 329 -14.38 -19.82 -9.59
N GLN A 330 -15.12 -19.43 -10.63
CA GLN A 330 -15.23 -20.20 -11.86
C GLN A 330 -14.97 -19.28 -13.06
N PHE A 331 -14.41 -19.86 -14.14
CA PHE A 331 -14.28 -19.15 -15.40
C PHE A 331 -15.54 -19.36 -16.25
N ARG A 332 -16.08 -18.27 -16.79
CA ARG A 332 -17.08 -18.31 -17.85
C ARG A 332 -16.42 -18.69 -19.17
N HIS A 333 -17.24 -19.10 -20.15
CA HIS A 333 -16.79 -19.38 -21.52
C HIS A 333 -16.07 -18.21 -22.20
N ASP A 334 -16.37 -16.96 -21.81
CA ASP A 334 -15.69 -15.75 -22.29
C ASP A 334 -14.36 -15.45 -21.56
N GLY A 335 -13.89 -16.38 -20.71
CA GLY A 335 -12.64 -16.26 -19.96
C GLY A 335 -12.72 -15.36 -18.73
N LYS A 336 -13.90 -14.79 -18.41
CA LYS A 336 -14.06 -13.95 -17.21
C LYS A 336 -14.22 -14.80 -15.95
N LEU A 337 -13.54 -14.38 -14.90
CA LEU A 337 -13.68 -14.96 -13.57
C LEU A 337 -14.97 -14.45 -12.91
N VAL A 338 -15.78 -15.36 -12.39
CA VAL A 338 -17.04 -15.07 -11.68
C VAL A 338 -17.15 -15.87 -10.40
N TRP A 339 -17.94 -15.36 -9.46
CA TRP A 339 -18.15 -15.99 -8.14
C TRP A 339 -19.54 -16.61 -8.06
N HIS A 340 -19.60 -17.92 -7.83
CA HIS A 340 -20.86 -18.66 -7.63
C HIS A 340 -21.03 -19.06 -6.18
N LYS A 341 -22.27 -19.15 -5.70
CA LYS A 341 -22.54 -19.73 -4.38
C LYS A 341 -22.21 -21.23 -4.45
N HIS A 342 -21.43 -21.70 -3.49
CA HIS A 342 -21.04 -23.09 -3.31
C HIS A 342 -21.37 -23.51 -1.86
N PRO A 343 -22.67 -23.62 -1.51
CA PRO A 343 -23.08 -23.98 -0.16
C PRO A 343 -22.54 -25.37 0.21
N THR A 344 -22.20 -25.52 1.49
CA THR A 344 -21.71 -26.78 2.05
C THR A 344 -22.48 -27.10 3.33
N PRO A 345 -22.49 -28.35 3.79
CA PRO A 345 -23.08 -28.69 5.08
C PRO A 345 -22.51 -27.85 6.24
N PRO A 346 -23.30 -27.60 7.31
CA PRO A 346 -22.80 -26.97 8.53
C PRO A 346 -21.56 -27.69 9.07
N GLY A 347 -20.54 -26.92 9.46
CA GLY A 347 -19.28 -27.47 9.98
C GLY A 347 -18.34 -28.08 8.93
N ALA A 348 -18.75 -28.23 7.67
CA ALA A 348 -17.89 -28.80 6.63
C ALA A 348 -16.63 -27.94 6.41
N PRO A 349 -15.44 -28.55 6.27
CA PRO A 349 -14.21 -27.81 6.00
C PRO A 349 -14.28 -27.03 4.67
N ILE A 350 -13.52 -25.93 4.56
CA ILE A 350 -13.41 -25.13 3.33
C ILE A 350 -12.12 -25.39 2.54
N ASP A 351 -11.30 -26.37 2.94
CA ASP A 351 -9.95 -26.57 2.38
C ASP A 351 -9.95 -26.78 0.86
N ALA A 352 -10.79 -27.68 0.34
CA ALA A 352 -10.90 -27.93 -1.10
C ALA A 352 -11.36 -26.69 -1.87
N LEU A 353 -12.34 -25.95 -1.31
CA LEU A 353 -12.84 -24.72 -1.91
C LEU A 353 -11.78 -23.61 -1.91
N LEU A 354 -10.95 -23.52 -0.87
CA LEU A 354 -9.84 -22.57 -0.82
C LEU A 354 -8.79 -22.92 -1.87
N GLN A 355 -8.40 -24.19 -1.97
CA GLN A 355 -7.42 -24.65 -2.95
C GLN A 355 -7.88 -24.34 -4.39
N GLN A 356 -9.15 -24.62 -4.70
CA GLN A 356 -9.78 -24.30 -5.98
C GLN A 356 -9.75 -22.79 -6.26
N ASN A 357 -10.20 -21.96 -5.31
CA ASN A 357 -10.24 -20.51 -5.50
C ASN A 357 -8.84 -19.92 -5.69
N VAL A 358 -7.86 -20.36 -4.90
CA VAL A 358 -6.46 -19.91 -5.05
C VAL A 358 -5.93 -20.28 -6.43
N ALA A 359 -6.16 -21.52 -6.89
CA ALA A 359 -5.72 -21.96 -8.22
C ALA A 359 -6.39 -21.19 -9.36
N ALA A 360 -7.69 -20.94 -9.26
CA ALA A 360 -8.46 -20.18 -10.25
C ALA A 360 -7.98 -18.72 -10.35
N LEU A 361 -7.81 -18.04 -9.21
CA LEU A 361 -7.35 -16.65 -9.17
C LEU A 361 -5.89 -16.54 -9.63
N HIS A 362 -5.02 -17.46 -9.23
CA HIS A 362 -3.65 -17.50 -9.72
C HIS A 362 -3.60 -17.62 -11.24
N SER A 363 -4.39 -18.54 -11.81
CA SER A 363 -4.51 -18.70 -13.27
C SER A 363 -5.04 -17.43 -13.95
N HIS A 364 -6.05 -16.78 -13.35
CA HIS A 364 -6.59 -15.52 -13.85
C HIS A 364 -5.53 -14.43 -13.90
N HIS A 365 -4.73 -14.27 -12.84
CA HIS A 365 -3.68 -13.25 -12.79
C HIS A 365 -2.52 -13.51 -13.76
N ILE A 366 -2.20 -14.79 -14.05
CA ILE A 366 -1.25 -15.17 -15.09
C ILE A 366 -1.78 -14.76 -16.48
N ILE A 367 -3.04 -15.10 -16.78
CA ILE A 367 -3.67 -14.73 -18.06
C ILE A 367 -3.66 -13.21 -18.23
N LEU A 368 -4.13 -12.47 -17.23
CA LEU A 368 -4.10 -11.00 -17.26
C LEU A 368 -2.69 -10.45 -17.45
N ALA A 369 -1.68 -11.01 -16.78
CA ALA A 369 -0.30 -10.54 -16.92
C ALA A 369 0.21 -10.72 -18.36
N ARG A 370 -0.09 -11.87 -18.98
CA ARG A 370 0.25 -12.15 -20.39
C ARG A 370 -0.47 -11.20 -21.34
N THR A 371 -1.79 -11.05 -21.19
CA THR A 371 -2.60 -10.15 -22.02
C THR A 371 -2.10 -8.70 -21.94
N HIS A 372 -1.76 -8.20 -20.75
CA HIS A 372 -1.22 -6.85 -20.59
C HIS A 372 0.15 -6.72 -21.26
N ALA A 373 1.01 -7.73 -21.17
CA ALA A 373 2.32 -7.74 -21.83
C ALA A 373 2.19 -7.77 -23.36
N GLU A 374 1.22 -8.52 -23.91
CA GLU A 374 0.93 -8.56 -25.35
C GLU A 374 0.43 -7.21 -25.87
N LYS A 375 -0.54 -6.59 -25.19
CA LYS A 375 -1.01 -5.24 -25.53
C LYS A 375 0.12 -4.21 -25.55
N ARG A 376 1.03 -4.28 -24.57
CA ARG A 376 2.21 -3.41 -24.50
C ARG A 376 3.11 -3.59 -25.72
N ARG A 377 3.35 -4.83 -26.17
CA ARG A 377 4.14 -5.12 -27.38
C ARG A 377 3.44 -4.61 -28.65
N GLY A 378 2.13 -4.80 -28.75
CA GLY A 378 1.32 -4.27 -29.85
C GLY A 378 1.42 -2.75 -29.98
N ALA A 379 1.20 -2.03 -28.87
CA ALA A 379 1.29 -0.57 -28.85
C ALA A 379 2.70 -0.05 -29.24
N ALA A 380 3.77 -0.74 -28.79
CA ALA A 380 5.14 -0.38 -29.17
C ALA A 380 5.41 -0.61 -30.68
N SER A 381 4.78 -1.62 -31.28
CA SER A 381 4.92 -1.92 -32.72
C SER A 381 4.14 -0.95 -33.61
N GLU A 382 3.00 -0.44 -33.16
CA GLU A 382 2.20 0.56 -33.89
C GLU A 382 2.81 1.96 -33.83
N GLY A 383 3.48 2.32 -32.72
CA GLY A 383 4.20 3.58 -32.56
C GLY A 383 5.46 3.75 -33.44
N PHE A 384 5.88 2.72 -34.17
CA PHE A 384 7.04 2.74 -35.07
C PHE A 384 6.70 2.80 -36.57
N ARG A 385 5.41 2.93 -36.96
CA ARG A 385 5.08 3.25 -38.35
C ARG A 385 5.44 4.70 -38.64
N ALA A 386 6.62 4.91 -39.24
CA ALA A 386 6.99 6.18 -39.84
C ALA A 386 5.88 6.64 -40.79
N PRO A 387 5.48 7.92 -40.78
CA PRO A 387 4.47 8.42 -41.70
C PRO A 387 4.95 8.15 -43.12
N ASN A 388 4.20 7.31 -43.83
CA ASN A 388 4.54 6.93 -45.19
C ASN A 388 4.49 8.19 -46.06
N ARG A 389 5.54 8.40 -46.87
CA ARG A 389 5.71 9.57 -47.75
C ARG A 389 4.56 9.81 -48.74
N ALA A 390 3.61 8.87 -48.83
CA ALA A 390 2.42 8.94 -49.67
C ALA A 390 1.33 9.89 -49.14
N ASP A 391 1.29 10.23 -47.84
CA ASP A 391 0.23 11.07 -47.28
C ASP A 391 0.46 12.59 -47.44
N ARG A 392 1.55 13.01 -48.10
CA ARG A 392 1.81 14.43 -48.40
C ARG A 392 1.31 14.92 -49.76
N GLN A 393 0.89 14.03 -50.67
CA GLN A 393 0.40 14.43 -52.00
C GLN A 393 -1.12 14.60 -52.11
N ALA A 394 -1.89 14.35 -51.04
CA ALA A 394 -3.35 14.50 -51.05
C ALA A 394 -3.86 15.83 -50.43
N ARG A 395 -2.99 16.82 -50.22
CA ARG A 395 -3.38 18.14 -49.65
C ARG A 395 -3.05 19.34 -50.54
N GLU A 396 -2.62 19.11 -51.77
CA GLU A 396 -2.54 20.15 -52.81
C GLU A 396 -3.20 19.59 -54.08
N GLY A 397 -4.52 19.77 -54.16
CA GLY A 397 -5.38 19.40 -55.28
C GLY A 397 -6.71 20.10 -55.16
#